data_AF-A0A7S3SYF8-F1
#
_entry.id   AF-A0A7S3SYF8-F1
#
_cell.length_a   1.000
_cell.length_b   1.000
_cell.length_c   1.000
_cell.angle_alpha   90.00
_cell.angle_beta   90.00
_cell.angle_gamma   90.00
#
_symmetry.space_group_name_H-M   'P 1'
#
loop_
_entity.id
_entity.type
_entity.pdbx_description
1 polymer ?
#
loop_
_entity_poly.entity_id
_entity_poly.type
_entity_poly.pdbx_seq_one_letter_code
_entity_poly.pdbx_strand_id
1 'polypeptide(L)'
;SERARTKRRERARVNRATAPAALAREKMLWRRRRKKRGAAPPAATFDSIGEERVWEAGRQPYVGTGTGGLRELARRRLVTTLLGGLSPGPPGVVLLVDDASMRLLSSLFRLSEVMEYGVHLVENVTMKAADGSYLRRQPLRELPAVYLLTPSVESINRVIEDFREPAAPSYRGAYLFFTSRLSD
;
A
#
# COMPACT_ATOMS: atom_id res chain seq x y z
N SER A 1 -55.62 14.00 -6.83
CA SER A 1 -56.16 14.11 -8.20
C SER A 1 -55.32 13.27 -9.17
N GLU A 2 -55.98 12.58 -10.08
CA GLU A 2 -55.39 11.67 -11.08
C GLU A 2 -54.36 12.37 -11.99
N ARG A 3 -54.54 13.69 -12.18
CA ARG A 3 -53.63 14.61 -12.90
C ARG A 3 -52.22 14.75 -12.29
N ALA A 4 -52.06 14.51 -10.98
CA ALA A 4 -50.74 14.58 -10.34
C ALA A 4 -49.91 13.30 -10.56
N ARG A 5 -50.59 12.15 -10.67
CA ARG A 5 -49.95 10.85 -10.93
C ARG A 5 -49.48 10.74 -12.39
N THR A 6 -50.23 11.29 -13.34
CA THR A 6 -49.83 11.36 -14.75
C THR A 6 -48.61 12.27 -14.96
N LYS A 7 -48.57 13.46 -14.36
CA LYS A 7 -47.39 14.35 -14.43
C LYS A 7 -46.11 13.74 -13.85
N ARG A 8 -46.21 12.93 -12.78
CA ARG A 8 -45.05 12.25 -12.18
C ARG A 8 -44.54 11.09 -13.06
N ARG A 9 -45.44 10.36 -13.74
CA ARG A 9 -45.07 9.34 -14.73
C ARG A 9 -44.42 9.93 -15.97
N GLU A 10 -44.88 11.10 -16.40
CA GLU A 10 -44.33 11.79 -17.58
C GLU A 10 -42.92 12.36 -17.33
N ARG A 11 -42.68 12.96 -16.16
CA ARG A 11 -41.33 13.40 -15.75
C ARG A 11 -40.33 12.23 -15.61
N ALA A 12 -40.77 11.07 -15.13
CA ALA A 12 -39.93 9.88 -15.06
C ALA A 12 -39.59 9.32 -16.44
N ARG A 13 -40.49 9.48 -17.43
CA ARG A 13 -40.28 9.04 -18.82
C ARG A 13 -39.29 9.95 -19.55
N VAL A 14 -39.36 11.27 -19.32
CA VAL A 14 -38.43 12.25 -19.89
C VAL A 14 -37.01 12.10 -19.31
N ASN A 15 -36.87 11.86 -18.00
CA ASN A 15 -35.54 11.63 -17.39
C ASN A 15 -34.88 10.31 -17.79
N ARG A 16 -35.65 9.32 -18.26
CA ARG A 16 -35.10 8.04 -18.74
C ARG A 16 -34.59 8.11 -20.18
N ALA A 17 -35.06 9.10 -20.96
CA ALA A 17 -34.65 9.30 -22.35
C ALA A 17 -33.33 10.10 -22.50
N THR A 18 -32.92 10.86 -21.48
CA THR A 18 -31.70 11.71 -21.51
C THR A 18 -30.46 11.07 -20.87
N ALA A 19 -30.62 9.98 -20.12
CA ALA A 19 -29.50 9.27 -19.48
C ALA A 19 -28.49 8.59 -20.44
N PRO A 20 -28.87 8.03 -21.62
CA PRO A 20 -27.89 7.30 -22.43
C PRO A 20 -26.93 8.20 -23.22
N ALA A 21 -27.30 9.46 -23.49
CA ALA A 21 -26.46 10.38 -24.28
C ALA A 21 -25.31 11.00 -23.45
N ALA A 22 -25.54 11.27 -22.16
CA ALA A 22 -24.51 11.78 -21.25
C ALA A 22 -23.42 10.73 -21.00
N LEU A 23 -23.82 9.47 -20.75
CA LEU A 23 -22.89 8.36 -20.57
C LEU A 23 -22.07 8.06 -21.83
N ALA A 24 -22.65 8.23 -23.02
CA ALA A 24 -21.95 8.04 -24.29
C ALA A 24 -20.86 9.10 -24.53
N ARG A 25 -21.14 10.36 -24.18
CA ARG A 25 -20.15 11.47 -24.23
C ARG A 25 -19.02 11.25 -23.22
N GLU A 26 -19.32 10.77 -22.03
CA GLU A 26 -18.35 10.46 -20.98
C GLU A 26 -17.46 9.26 -21.36
N LYS A 27 -18.05 8.21 -21.95
CA LYS A 27 -17.29 7.06 -22.53
C LYS A 27 -16.40 7.46 -23.70
N MET A 28 -16.82 8.40 -24.56
CA MET A 28 -15.96 8.95 -25.63
C MET A 28 -14.80 9.79 -25.07
N LEU A 29 -15.05 10.63 -24.07
CA LEU A 29 -14.01 11.42 -23.38
C LEU A 29 -13.01 10.51 -22.67
N TRP A 30 -13.48 9.44 -22.04
CA TRP A 30 -12.63 8.41 -21.44
C TRP A 30 -11.78 7.68 -22.47
N ARG A 31 -12.36 7.29 -23.62
CA ARG A 31 -11.61 6.68 -24.75
C ARG A 31 -10.57 7.61 -25.35
N ARG A 32 -10.86 8.92 -25.47
CA ARG A 32 -9.90 9.93 -25.93
C ARG A 32 -8.76 10.16 -24.91
N ARG A 33 -9.05 10.14 -23.61
CA ARG A 33 -8.02 10.20 -22.55
C ARG A 33 -7.13 8.95 -22.52
N ARG A 34 -7.70 7.77 -22.83
CA ARG A 34 -6.96 6.50 -22.93
C ARG A 34 -6.06 6.41 -24.18
N LYS A 35 -6.35 7.18 -25.24
CA LYS A 35 -5.50 7.25 -26.45
C LYS A 35 -4.37 8.27 -26.32
N LYS A 36 -4.48 9.25 -25.40
CA LYS A 36 -3.42 10.21 -25.04
C LYS A 36 -2.46 9.72 -23.95
N ARG A 37 -2.88 8.77 -23.11
CA ARG A 37 -1.98 8.03 -22.21
C ARG A 37 -1.56 6.79 -22.97
N GLY A 38 -0.28 6.66 -23.31
CA GLY A 38 0.27 5.60 -24.14
C GLY A 38 -0.22 4.20 -23.77
N ALA A 39 -0.21 3.32 -24.77
CA ALA A 39 -0.63 1.93 -24.68
C ALA A 39 -0.14 1.25 -23.38
N ALA A 40 -1.01 0.43 -22.78
CA ALA A 40 -0.59 -0.48 -21.73
C ALA A 40 0.51 -1.40 -22.29
N PRO A 41 1.66 -1.57 -21.61
CA PRO A 41 2.66 -2.51 -22.06
C PRO A 41 2.09 -3.93 -22.04
N PRO A 42 2.52 -4.81 -22.96
CA PRO A 42 2.08 -6.20 -22.98
C PRO A 42 2.48 -6.91 -21.69
N ALA A 43 1.69 -7.91 -21.29
CA ALA A 43 1.97 -8.77 -20.16
C ALA A 43 3.37 -9.38 -20.31
N ALA A 44 4.34 -8.85 -19.56
CA ALA A 44 5.70 -9.34 -19.54
C ALA A 44 5.74 -10.57 -18.66
N THR A 45 6.02 -11.69 -19.31
CA THR A 45 6.39 -12.99 -18.76
C THR A 45 7.51 -12.84 -17.74
N PHE A 46 7.33 -13.53 -16.62
CA PHE A 46 8.29 -13.64 -15.53
C PHE A 46 9.46 -14.51 -16.01
N ASP A 47 10.62 -13.90 -16.25
CA ASP A 47 11.88 -14.62 -16.26
C ASP A 47 13.06 -13.68 -15.96
N SER A 48 13.97 -14.20 -15.13
CA SER A 48 15.39 -13.85 -14.98
C SER A 48 15.77 -12.47 -14.39
N ILE A 49 16.11 -12.52 -13.11
CA ILE A 49 17.25 -11.90 -12.41
C ILE A 49 17.96 -10.72 -13.12
N GLY A 50 17.93 -9.56 -12.46
CA GLY A 50 18.97 -8.53 -12.53
C GLY A 50 18.83 -7.49 -13.63
N GLU A 51 18.19 -6.35 -13.33
CA GLU A 51 18.70 -5.00 -13.66
C GLU A 51 17.70 -3.92 -13.20
N GLU A 52 18.27 -2.85 -12.64
CA GLU A 52 17.63 -1.61 -12.27
C GLU A 52 16.61 -1.12 -13.30
N ARG A 53 15.35 -0.98 -12.86
CA ARG A 53 14.42 -0.02 -13.43
C ARG A 53 13.96 0.92 -12.33
N VAL A 54 14.77 1.95 -12.14
CA VAL A 54 14.41 3.18 -11.44
C VAL A 54 13.12 3.70 -12.06
N TRP A 55 12.06 3.79 -11.26
CA TRP A 55 10.78 4.31 -11.71
C TRP A 55 10.89 5.82 -11.97
N GLU A 56 10.93 6.23 -13.24
CA GLU A 56 10.58 7.59 -13.65
C GLU A 56 9.07 7.76 -13.55
N ALA A 57 8.58 8.15 -12.37
CA ALA A 57 7.22 8.67 -12.21
C ALA A 57 7.26 9.90 -11.30
N GLY A 58 7.18 11.07 -11.93
CA GLY A 58 7.16 12.37 -11.28
C GLY A 58 6.15 12.45 -10.13
N ARG A 59 6.69 12.43 -8.91
CA ARG A 59 6.32 13.20 -7.72
C ARG A 59 7.50 13.10 -6.75
N GLN A 60 8.42 14.05 -6.79
CA GLN A 60 9.25 14.33 -5.62
C GLN A 60 8.44 15.22 -4.67
N PRO A 61 8.52 14.97 -3.36
CA PRO A 61 9.20 15.97 -2.54
C PRO A 61 10.08 15.30 -1.49
N TYR A 62 11.34 15.07 -1.84
CA TYR A 62 12.40 15.29 -0.87
C TYR A 62 13.24 16.44 -1.39
N VAL A 63 12.77 17.65 -1.16
CA VAL A 63 13.65 18.82 -1.17
C VAL A 63 14.26 18.93 0.22
N GLY A 64 15.12 17.96 0.54
CA GLY A 64 16.04 18.04 1.66
C GLY A 64 17.39 18.50 1.11
N THR A 65 17.50 19.75 0.68
CA THR A 65 18.75 20.40 0.25
C THR A 65 19.58 20.80 1.47
N GLY A 66 19.81 19.86 2.39
CA GLY A 66 20.59 20.10 3.61
C GLY A 66 21.73 19.10 3.68
N THR A 67 22.93 19.59 4.00
CA THR A 67 24.05 18.80 4.52
C THR A 67 23.62 18.19 5.87
N GLY A 68 22.79 17.16 5.84
CA GLY A 68 21.81 16.87 6.90
C GLY A 68 22.30 16.03 8.07
N GLY A 69 21.77 16.33 9.27
CA GLY A 69 22.02 15.59 10.51
C GLY A 69 21.46 14.15 10.52
N LEU A 70 21.78 13.39 11.57
CA LEU A 70 21.49 11.96 11.69
C LEU A 70 20.04 11.58 11.34
N ARG A 71 19.06 12.37 11.81
CA ARG A 71 17.63 12.15 11.55
C ARG A 71 17.33 12.15 10.05
N GLU A 72 17.86 13.11 9.30
CA GLU A 72 17.60 13.25 7.87
C GLU A 72 18.25 12.11 7.08
N LEU A 73 19.47 11.73 7.46
CA LEU A 73 20.16 10.58 6.87
C LEU A 73 19.41 9.26 7.11
N ALA A 74 18.93 9.03 8.32
CA ALA A 74 18.14 7.85 8.67
C ALA A 74 16.79 7.84 7.92
N ARG A 75 16.11 8.99 7.87
CA ARG A 75 14.86 9.16 7.13
C ARG A 75 15.06 8.84 5.65
N ARG A 76 16.07 9.44 5.02
CA ARG A 76 16.42 9.21 3.62
C ARG A 76 16.76 7.73 3.36
N ARG A 77 17.52 7.09 4.27
CA ARG A 77 17.86 5.67 4.14
C ARG A 77 16.62 4.78 4.16
N LEU A 78 15.67 5.01 5.06
CA LEU A 78 14.45 4.21 5.14
C LEU A 78 13.53 4.44 3.94
N VAL A 79 13.39 5.67 3.48
CA VAL A 79 12.62 5.93 2.26
C VAL A 79 13.25 5.20 1.09
N THR A 80 14.56 5.33 0.88
CA THR A 80 15.23 4.71 -0.27
C THR A 80 15.26 3.19 -0.23
N THR A 81 15.41 2.58 0.96
CA THR A 81 15.54 1.11 1.09
C THR A 81 14.21 0.39 1.21
N LEU A 82 13.23 1.01 1.88
CA LEU A 82 12.00 0.34 2.32
C LEU A 82 10.77 0.88 1.60
N LEU A 83 10.57 2.20 1.61
CA LEU A 83 9.32 2.81 1.13
C LEU A 83 9.34 3.15 -0.37
N GLY A 84 10.50 3.45 -0.94
CA GLY A 84 10.66 3.86 -2.33
C GLY A 84 10.50 2.73 -3.33
N GLY A 85 10.64 1.48 -2.87
CA GLY A 85 10.31 0.28 -3.66
C GLY A 85 8.83 -0.06 -3.67
N LEU A 86 8.02 0.59 -2.82
CA LEU A 86 6.58 0.34 -2.73
C LEU A 86 5.86 1.14 -3.82
N SER A 87 5.00 0.46 -4.58
CA SER A 87 4.11 1.16 -5.51
C SER A 87 2.97 1.81 -4.72
N PRO A 88 2.67 3.11 -4.92
CA PRO A 88 1.51 3.75 -4.31
C PRO A 88 0.18 3.30 -4.94
N GLY A 89 0.22 2.39 -5.93
CA GLY A 89 -0.95 1.80 -6.55
C GLY A 89 -1.37 0.47 -5.89
N PRO A 90 -2.61 0.02 -6.13
CA PRO A 90 -3.07 -1.25 -5.62
C PRO A 90 -2.32 -2.44 -6.25
N PRO A 91 -2.09 -3.53 -5.49
CA PRO A 91 -2.39 -3.66 -4.07
C PRO A 91 -1.33 -2.94 -3.21
N GLY A 92 -1.77 -2.08 -2.28
CA GLY A 92 -0.88 -1.48 -1.29
C GLY A 92 -0.35 -2.53 -0.30
N VAL A 93 0.43 -2.11 0.69
CA VAL A 93 1.12 -3.04 1.59
C VAL A 93 0.74 -2.84 3.06
N VAL A 94 0.91 -3.91 3.85
CA VAL A 94 0.85 -3.84 5.31
C VAL A 94 2.28 -3.72 5.84
N LEU A 95 2.58 -2.67 6.60
CA LEU A 95 3.88 -2.50 7.26
C LEU A 95 3.81 -3.06 8.68
N LEU A 96 4.61 -4.07 8.95
CA LEU A 96 4.68 -4.77 10.21
C LEU A 96 5.99 -4.43 10.91
N VAL A 97 5.89 -3.94 12.13
CA VAL A 97 7.04 -3.46 12.91
C VAL A 97 7.07 -4.11 14.29
N ASP A 98 8.21 -4.16 14.95
CA ASP A 98 8.29 -4.47 16.38
C ASP A 98 8.39 -3.21 17.24
N ASP A 99 8.40 -3.36 18.56
CA ASP A 99 8.46 -2.23 19.50
C ASP A 99 9.64 -1.28 19.24
N ALA A 100 10.84 -1.81 18.96
CA ALA A 100 12.02 -1.01 18.70
C ALA A 100 11.95 -0.30 17.34
N SER A 101 11.53 -1.03 16.31
CA SER A 101 11.38 -0.48 14.94
C SER A 101 10.25 0.53 14.85
N MET A 102 9.18 0.37 15.63
CA MET A 102 8.08 1.31 15.73
C MET A 102 8.55 2.65 16.34
N ARG A 103 9.43 2.62 17.35
CA ARG A 103 10.04 3.85 17.90
C ARG A 103 10.91 4.54 16.86
N LEU A 104 11.68 3.78 16.09
CA LEU A 104 12.49 4.31 15.00
C LEU A 104 11.61 4.94 13.91
N LEU A 105 10.54 4.25 13.48
CA LEU A 105 9.60 4.75 12.47
C LEU A 105 8.90 6.03 12.94
N SER A 106 8.37 6.06 14.16
CA SER A 106 7.66 7.22 14.72
C SER A 106 8.57 8.42 14.99
N SER A 107 9.87 8.22 15.18
CA SER A 107 10.84 9.32 15.29
C SER A 107 11.15 9.98 13.94
N LEU A 108 11.00 9.25 12.84
CA LEU A 108 11.43 9.69 11.50
C LEU A 108 10.26 10.15 10.62
N PHE A 109 9.08 9.58 10.81
CA PHE A 109 7.91 9.84 9.98
C PHE A 109 6.66 10.09 10.82
N ARG A 110 5.77 10.92 10.29
CA ARG A 110 4.37 10.91 10.71
C ARG A 110 3.66 9.76 10.01
N LEU A 111 2.66 9.16 10.67
CA LEU A 111 1.88 8.07 10.06
C LEU A 111 1.28 8.48 8.71
N SER A 112 0.78 9.72 8.58
CA SER A 112 0.26 10.26 7.33
C SER A 112 1.28 10.20 6.19
N GLU A 113 2.56 10.48 6.47
CA GLU A 113 3.63 10.44 5.48
C GLU A 113 3.93 9.00 5.05
N VAL A 114 3.92 8.04 5.98
CA VAL A 114 4.15 6.62 5.66
C VAL A 114 3.08 6.11 4.69
N MET A 115 1.84 6.50 4.90
CA MET A 115 0.70 6.07 4.08
C MET A 115 0.78 6.59 2.64
N GLU A 116 1.40 7.76 2.41
CA GLU A 116 1.61 8.32 1.07
C GLU A 116 2.53 7.45 0.19
N TYR A 117 3.35 6.58 0.80
CA TYR A 117 4.22 5.63 0.09
C TYR A 117 3.52 4.32 -0.31
N GLY A 118 2.20 4.22 -0.16
CA GLY A 118 1.46 2.98 -0.51
C GLY A 118 1.35 1.97 0.63
N VAL A 119 1.67 2.39 1.86
CA VAL A 119 1.35 1.63 3.07
C VAL A 119 -0.11 1.87 3.43
N HIS A 120 -0.88 0.80 3.63
CA HIS A 120 -2.29 0.89 3.99
C HIS A 120 -2.55 0.74 5.49
N LEU A 121 -1.63 0.08 6.18
CA LEU A 121 -1.76 -0.24 7.59
C LEU A 121 -0.37 -0.41 8.19
N VAL A 122 -0.16 0.12 9.40
CA VAL A 122 1.04 -0.12 10.20
C VAL A 122 0.60 -0.83 11.48
N GLU A 123 1.14 -2.03 11.72
CA GLU A 123 0.83 -2.82 12.93
C GLU A 123 2.11 -3.23 13.64
N ASN A 124 2.01 -3.35 14.97
CA ASN A 124 3.08 -3.87 15.80
C ASN A 124 2.93 -5.39 16.01
N VAL A 125 3.95 -6.16 15.64
CA VAL A 125 3.97 -7.63 15.70
C VAL A 125 4.19 -8.18 17.11
N THR A 126 4.87 -7.40 17.97
CA THR A 126 5.23 -7.76 19.35
C THR A 126 4.24 -7.23 20.38
N MET A 127 3.16 -6.59 19.94
CA MET A 127 2.12 -6.09 20.84
C MET A 127 1.46 -7.24 21.60
N LYS A 128 1.38 -7.09 22.93
CA LYS A 128 0.76 -8.07 23.83
C LYS A 128 -0.63 -7.61 24.26
N ALA A 129 -1.54 -8.56 24.39
CA ALA A 129 -2.85 -8.35 25.01
C ALA A 129 -2.73 -8.32 26.55
N ALA A 130 -3.82 -7.97 27.23
CA ALA A 130 -3.86 -7.83 28.69
C ALA A 130 -3.55 -9.14 29.44
N ASP A 131 -3.78 -10.29 28.80
CA ASP A 131 -3.48 -11.62 29.32
C ASP A 131 -2.01 -12.06 29.09
N GLY A 132 -1.19 -11.18 28.50
CA GLY A 132 0.20 -11.45 28.18
C GLY A 132 0.43 -12.22 26.87
N SER A 133 -0.64 -12.62 26.18
CA SER A 133 -0.54 -13.28 24.87
C SER A 133 -0.25 -12.27 23.75
N TYR A 134 0.28 -12.74 22.61
CA TYR A 134 0.46 -11.88 21.45
C TYR A 134 -0.88 -11.47 20.86
N LEU A 135 -1.01 -10.18 20.53
CA LEU A 135 -2.19 -9.69 19.87
C LEU A 135 -2.35 -10.37 18.50
N ARG A 136 -3.50 -11.00 18.31
CA ARG A 136 -3.82 -11.69 17.06
C ARG A 136 -4.26 -10.66 16.02
N ARG A 137 -3.41 -10.44 15.02
CA ARG A 137 -3.68 -9.57 13.87
C ARG A 137 -4.74 -10.17 12.95
N GLN A 138 -5.47 -9.32 12.26
CA GLN A 138 -6.41 -9.74 11.23
C GLN A 138 -5.65 -10.23 9.99
N PRO A 139 -5.91 -11.45 9.47
CA PRO A 139 -5.33 -11.91 8.22
C PRO A 139 -5.79 -11.05 7.03
N LEU A 140 -4.83 -10.48 6.29
CA LEU A 140 -5.05 -9.66 5.10
C LEU A 140 -4.41 -10.35 3.89
N ARG A 141 -5.01 -11.47 3.48
CA ARG A 141 -4.46 -12.41 2.47
C ARG A 141 -4.27 -11.82 1.07
N GLU A 142 -4.97 -10.74 0.75
CA GLU A 142 -4.87 -10.03 -0.53
C GLU A 142 -3.62 -9.12 -0.60
N LEU A 143 -3.11 -8.69 0.55
CA LEU A 143 -2.05 -7.69 0.65
C LEU A 143 -0.71 -8.36 0.98
N PRO A 144 0.39 -7.92 0.36
CA PRO A 144 1.72 -8.29 0.83
C PRO A 144 2.05 -7.57 2.15
N ALA A 145 2.86 -8.22 2.96
CA ALA A 145 3.39 -7.68 4.20
C ALA A 145 4.87 -7.30 4.06
N VAL A 146 5.24 -6.16 4.61
CA VAL A 146 6.60 -5.65 4.69
C VAL A 146 6.96 -5.58 6.16
N TYR A 147 7.97 -6.33 6.59
CA TYR A 147 8.42 -6.44 7.96
C TYR A 147 9.65 -5.59 8.15
N LEU A 148 9.59 -4.59 9.04
CA LEU A 148 10.76 -3.87 9.55
C LEU A 148 10.96 -4.27 11.02
N LEU A 149 11.88 -5.19 11.27
CA LEU A 149 12.04 -5.86 12.56
C LEU A 149 13.47 -5.78 13.08
N THR A 150 13.61 -5.86 14.39
CA THR A 150 14.86 -6.24 15.03
C THR A 150 15.06 -7.74 14.84
N PRO A 151 16.29 -8.23 14.58
CA PRO A 151 16.58 -9.67 14.48
C PRO A 151 16.53 -10.33 15.87
N SER A 152 15.34 -10.35 16.47
CA SER A 152 15.05 -10.97 17.75
C SER A 152 14.26 -12.26 17.55
N VAL A 153 14.45 -13.22 18.44
CA VAL A 153 13.72 -14.49 18.42
C VAL A 153 12.20 -14.25 18.47
N GLU A 154 11.77 -13.30 19.29
CA GLU A 154 10.37 -12.90 19.40
C GLU A 154 9.83 -12.41 18.06
N SER A 155 10.46 -11.40 17.45
CA SER A 155 10.06 -10.83 16.16
C SER A 155 10.04 -11.88 15.04
N ILE A 156 11.03 -12.76 14.99
CA ILE A 156 11.14 -13.83 13.97
C ILE A 156 10.03 -14.87 14.16
N ASN A 157 9.75 -15.29 15.40
CA ASN A 157 8.66 -16.22 15.67
C ASN A 157 7.30 -15.66 15.22
N ARG A 158 7.07 -14.36 15.37
CA ARG A 158 5.85 -13.71 14.84
C ARG A 158 5.72 -13.86 13.32
N VAL A 159 6.82 -13.71 12.58
CA VAL A 159 6.83 -13.91 11.13
C VAL A 159 6.52 -15.37 10.79
N ILE A 160 7.15 -16.32 11.49
CA ILE A 160 6.93 -17.75 11.27
C ILE A 160 5.45 -18.10 11.51
N GLU A 161 4.85 -17.56 12.58
CA GLU A 161 3.43 -17.77 12.88
C GLU A 161 2.50 -17.27 11.77
N ASP A 162 2.81 -16.13 11.14
CA ASP A 162 2.00 -15.55 10.06
C ASP A 162 1.97 -16.44 8.80
N PHE A 163 2.96 -17.30 8.61
CA PHE A 163 3.09 -18.20 7.46
C PHE A 163 3.13 -19.68 7.84
N ARG A 164 2.79 -20.00 9.09
CA ARG A 164 2.87 -21.37 9.63
C ARG A 164 2.01 -22.36 8.86
N GLU A 165 0.85 -21.91 8.38
CA GLU A 165 -0.10 -22.74 7.63
C GLU A 165 -0.07 -22.33 6.15
N PRO A 166 0.61 -23.10 5.26
CA PRO A 166 0.82 -22.69 3.87
C PRO A 166 -0.47 -22.53 3.05
N ALA A 167 -1.53 -23.25 3.43
CA ALA A 167 -2.84 -23.15 2.80
C ALA A 167 -3.62 -21.89 3.22
N ALA A 168 -3.21 -21.23 4.30
CA ALA A 168 -3.95 -20.14 4.92
C ALA A 168 -3.02 -19.05 5.50
N PRO A 169 -2.03 -18.54 4.76
CA PRO A 169 -1.11 -17.53 5.27
C PRO A 169 -1.86 -16.25 5.67
N SER A 170 -1.31 -15.51 6.63
CA SER A 170 -1.88 -14.23 7.08
C SER A 170 -1.83 -13.15 6.00
N TYR A 171 -0.84 -13.21 5.11
CA TYR A 171 -0.58 -12.21 4.06
C TYR A 171 -0.21 -12.89 2.74
N ARG A 172 -0.33 -12.17 1.62
CA ARG A 172 -0.01 -12.71 0.28
C ARG A 172 1.46 -13.12 0.12
N GLY A 173 2.34 -12.43 0.82
CA GLY A 173 3.80 -12.63 0.79
C GLY A 173 4.48 -11.75 1.83
N ALA A 174 5.78 -11.98 2.05
CA ALA A 174 6.58 -11.28 3.03
C ALA A 174 7.84 -10.66 2.42
N TYR A 175 8.11 -9.40 2.75
CA TYR A 175 9.39 -8.74 2.53
C TYR A 175 10.02 -8.42 3.88
N LEU A 176 11.21 -8.94 4.16
CA LEU A 176 11.85 -8.85 5.48
C LEU A 176 13.02 -7.86 5.45
N PHE A 177 12.95 -6.86 6.32
CA PHE A 177 14.00 -5.88 6.55
C PHE A 177 14.38 -5.90 8.03
N PHE A 178 15.62 -6.30 8.32
CA PHE A 178 16.13 -6.29 9.68
C PHE A 178 16.88 -4.99 9.99
N THR A 179 16.72 -4.47 11.21
CA THR A 179 17.41 -3.25 11.68
C THR A 179 18.91 -3.45 11.90
N SER A 180 19.34 -4.69 12.09
CA SER A 180 20.73 -5.11 12.20
C SER A 180 20.95 -6.46 11.53
N ARG A 181 22.20 -6.94 11.52
CA ARG A 181 22.56 -8.24 10.94
C ARG A 181 21.91 -9.37 11.74
N LEU A 182 21.41 -10.37 11.02
CA LEU A 182 20.98 -11.64 11.61
C LEU A 182 22.23 -12.46 11.95
N SER A 183 22.26 -13.05 13.14
CA SER A 183 23.26 -14.07 13.49
C SER A 183 22.91 -15.39 12.81
N ASP A 184 23.93 -16.14 12.40
CA ASP A 184 23.80 -17.47 11.76
C ASP A 184 23.22 -18.54 12.69
#